data_AF-A0A1B9APE8-F1
#
_entry.id   AF-A0A1B9APE8-F1
#
_cell.length_a   1.000
_cell.length_b   1.000
_cell.length_c   1.000
_cell.angle_alpha   90.00
_cell.angle_beta   90.00
_cell.angle_gamma   90.00
#
_symmetry.space_group_name_H-M   'P 1'
#
loop_
_entity.id
_entity.type
_entity.pdbx_description
1 polymer ?
#
loop_
_entity_poly.entity_id
_entity_poly.type
_entity_poly.pdbx_seq_one_letter_code
_entity_poly.pdbx_strand_id
1 'polypeptide(L)'
;MKNKLPPISFPFPLDSQKHPFDMNAKGRYFIYASGFSFLAENPEHLSLNGPCFHKIKEVIPMGYKTISVNERVAFIMDGEILKEEMEVPDQNETREIFKDRSDGYTIYSNTKIYFKKYDAFADKLSKNDNWGYWDTIWESKQDAVNHAITVSEQDRGLNLLLVCRVLDSMNWH
;
A
#
# COMPACT_ATOMS: atom_id res chain seq x y z
N MET A 1 -9.84 -18.28 -18.99
CA MET A 1 -10.05 -18.59 -17.56
C MET A 1 -10.20 -17.27 -16.82
N LYS A 2 -11.16 -17.11 -15.92
CA LYS A 2 -11.26 -15.88 -15.11
C LYS A 2 -10.14 -15.93 -14.07
N ASN A 3 -9.09 -15.11 -14.23
CA ASN A 3 -8.07 -14.91 -13.20
C ASN A 3 -8.76 -14.44 -11.92
N LYS A 4 -8.99 -15.37 -10.99
CA LYS A 4 -9.43 -15.03 -9.64
C LYS A 4 -8.22 -14.46 -8.92
N LEU A 5 -8.32 -13.21 -8.48
CA LEU A 5 -7.31 -12.63 -7.60
C LEU A 5 -7.08 -13.53 -6.38
N PRO A 6 -5.84 -13.66 -5.91
CA PRO A 6 -5.54 -14.45 -4.72
C PRO A 6 -6.34 -13.94 -3.51
N PRO A 7 -6.81 -14.84 -2.64
CA PRO A 7 -7.55 -14.45 -1.44
C PRO A 7 -6.66 -13.58 -0.53
N ILE A 8 -7.22 -12.48 -0.04
CA ILE A 8 -6.56 -11.60 0.93
C ILE A 8 -6.48 -12.36 2.25
N SER A 9 -5.26 -12.59 2.76
CA SER A 9 -5.04 -13.50 3.91
C SER A 9 -5.02 -12.80 5.28
N PHE A 10 -5.30 -11.50 5.34
CA PHE A 10 -5.25 -10.72 6.59
C PHE A 10 -6.64 -10.49 7.15
N PRO A 11 -6.82 -10.47 8.48
CA PRO A 11 -8.06 -10.02 9.11
C PRO A 11 -8.21 -8.51 8.90
N PHE A 12 -8.64 -8.13 7.70
CA PHE A 12 -9.21 -6.81 7.48
C PHE A 12 -10.57 -6.76 8.17
N PRO A 13 -10.97 -5.62 8.76
CA PRO A 13 -12.33 -5.46 9.23
C PRO A 13 -13.28 -5.73 8.04
N LEU A 14 -13.98 -6.87 8.13
CA LEU A 14 -14.82 -7.42 7.05
C LEU A 14 -15.90 -6.42 6.59
N ASP A 15 -16.26 -5.48 7.46
CA ASP A 15 -17.30 -4.49 7.25
C ASP A 15 -16.84 -3.22 6.50
N SER A 16 -15.53 -3.01 6.29
CA SER A 16 -15.04 -1.80 5.60
C SER A 16 -15.00 -1.91 4.06
N GLN A 17 -15.28 -3.11 3.51
CA GLN A 17 -15.54 -3.49 2.09
C GLN A 17 -14.64 -2.92 0.98
N LYS A 18 -13.60 -2.14 1.27
CA LYS A 18 -12.74 -1.53 0.24
C LYS A 18 -11.27 -1.76 0.58
N HIS A 19 -10.78 -2.93 0.19
CA HIS A 19 -9.40 -3.32 0.39
C HIS A 19 -8.47 -2.63 -0.63
N PRO A 20 -7.24 -2.20 -0.27
CA PRO A 20 -6.33 -1.55 -1.20
C PRO A 20 -6.01 -2.39 -2.44
N PHE A 21 -5.99 -3.72 -2.27
CA PHE A 21 -5.76 -4.67 -3.36
C PHE A 21 -7.00 -5.03 -4.19
N ASP A 22 -8.18 -4.48 -3.87
CA ASP A 22 -9.35 -4.64 -4.74
C ASP A 22 -9.19 -3.73 -5.98
N MET A 23 -8.80 -4.35 -7.11
CA MET A 23 -8.60 -3.66 -8.39
C MET A 23 -9.88 -3.02 -8.94
N ASN A 24 -11.06 -3.48 -8.52
CA ASN A 24 -12.35 -2.97 -8.95
C ASN A 24 -12.87 -1.84 -8.05
N ALA A 25 -12.26 -1.64 -6.87
CA ALA A 25 -12.61 -0.54 -6.00
C ALA A 25 -12.21 0.80 -6.64
N LYS A 26 -13.12 1.78 -6.58
CA LYS A 26 -12.93 3.12 -7.11
C LYS A 26 -11.89 3.96 -6.36
N GLY A 27 -11.60 3.61 -5.10
CA GLY A 27 -10.67 4.37 -4.27
C GLY A 27 -9.22 4.18 -4.70
N ARG A 28 -8.42 5.24 -4.65
CA ARG A 28 -7.03 5.30 -5.12
C ARG A 28 -6.03 5.53 -4.00
N TYR A 29 -6.46 6.20 -2.95
CA TYR A 29 -5.63 6.59 -1.82
C TYR A 29 -5.99 5.70 -0.64
N PHE A 30 -5.02 5.27 0.16
CA PHE A 30 -5.31 4.49 1.33
C PHE A 30 -4.34 4.71 2.49
N ILE A 31 -4.84 4.50 3.69
CA ILE A 31 -4.00 4.35 4.88
C ILE A 31 -3.67 2.87 5.02
N TYR A 32 -2.41 2.56 5.32
CA TYR A 32 -1.97 1.23 5.72
C TYR A 32 -1.40 1.25 7.14
N ALA A 33 -1.93 0.39 8.00
CA ALA A 33 -1.61 0.29 9.42
C ALA A 33 -1.57 -1.19 9.87
N SER A 34 -0.57 -1.95 9.39
CA SER A 34 -0.25 -3.31 9.85
C SER A 34 -1.48 -4.24 9.97
N GLY A 35 -2.19 -4.44 8.86
CA GLY A 35 -3.41 -5.26 8.79
C GLY A 35 -4.72 -4.48 8.81
N PHE A 36 -4.68 -3.18 9.15
CA PHE A 36 -5.80 -2.26 8.96
C PHE A 36 -5.57 -1.36 7.76
N SER A 37 -6.65 -0.98 7.08
CA SER A 37 -6.59 0.02 6.00
C SER A 37 -7.88 0.79 5.88
N PHE A 38 -7.78 1.94 5.23
CA PHE A 38 -8.92 2.75 4.85
C PHE A 38 -8.69 3.26 3.42
N LEU A 39 -9.51 2.82 2.46
CA LEU A 39 -9.40 3.20 1.04
C LEU A 39 -10.37 4.36 0.72
N ALA A 40 -9.87 5.39 0.05
CA ALA A 40 -10.58 6.61 -0.32
C ALA A 40 -10.35 6.99 -1.79
N GLU A 41 -11.34 7.65 -2.37
CA GLU A 41 -11.28 8.21 -3.73
C GLU A 41 -10.59 9.58 -3.75
N ASN A 42 -10.75 10.38 -2.68
CA ASN A 42 -10.17 11.72 -2.54
C ASN A 42 -9.06 11.69 -1.46
N PRO A 43 -7.87 12.27 -1.73
CA PRO A 43 -6.77 12.33 -0.77
C PRO A 43 -7.12 13.12 0.52
N GLU A 44 -7.94 14.17 0.45
CA GLU A 44 -8.37 14.95 1.62
C GLU A 44 -9.11 14.10 2.66
N HIS A 45 -9.78 13.03 2.23
CA HIS A 45 -10.46 12.11 3.14
C HIS A 45 -9.49 11.38 4.06
N LEU A 46 -8.21 11.30 3.71
CA LEU A 46 -7.17 10.63 4.51
C LEU A 46 -6.38 11.60 5.40
N SER A 47 -6.61 12.90 5.27
CA SER A 47 -5.97 13.91 6.14
C SER A 47 -6.49 13.81 7.58
N LEU A 48 -5.64 14.12 8.56
CA LEU A 48 -6.01 14.16 9.99
C LEU A 48 -7.14 15.16 10.29
N ASN A 49 -7.27 16.20 9.47
CA ASN A 49 -8.34 17.20 9.56
C ASN A 49 -9.42 17.00 8.49
N GLY A 50 -9.36 15.88 7.77
CA GLY A 50 -10.26 15.56 6.67
C GLY A 50 -11.65 15.14 7.14
N PRO A 51 -12.65 15.18 6.25
CA PRO A 51 -14.04 14.89 6.59
C PRO A 51 -14.28 13.43 7.02
N CYS A 52 -13.37 12.52 6.69
CA CYS A 52 -13.48 11.08 7.02
C CYS A 52 -12.63 10.65 8.23
N PHE A 53 -11.99 11.57 8.95
CA PHE A 53 -11.11 11.23 10.07
C PHE A 53 -11.76 10.36 11.15
N HIS A 54 -13.04 10.62 11.48
CA HIS A 54 -13.79 9.81 12.44
C HIS A 54 -13.92 8.34 12.00
N LYS A 55 -14.19 8.10 10.70
CA LYS A 55 -14.29 6.75 10.13
C LYS A 55 -12.94 6.04 10.13
N ILE A 56 -11.86 6.79 9.93
CA ILE A 56 -10.50 6.24 10.01
C ILE A 56 -10.23 5.72 11.43
N LYS A 57 -10.64 6.45 12.47
CA LYS A 57 -10.49 6.00 13.89
C LYS A 57 -11.31 4.77 14.25
N GLU A 58 -12.47 4.59 13.63
CA GLU A 58 -13.30 3.40 13.83
C GLU A 58 -12.65 2.14 13.21
N VAL A 59 -11.93 2.31 12.11
CA VAL A 59 -11.29 1.21 11.37
C VAL A 59 -9.86 0.95 11.83
N ILE A 60 -9.12 1.98 12.22
CA ILE A 60 -7.71 1.91 12.59
C ILE A 60 -7.59 2.34 14.07
N PRO A 61 -7.46 1.39 15.01
CA PRO A 61 -7.33 1.69 16.44
C PRO A 61 -6.19 2.68 16.71
N MET A 62 -6.38 3.62 17.64
CA MET A 62 -5.29 4.51 18.09
C MET A 62 -4.27 3.72 18.93
N GLY A 63 -2.97 4.04 18.81
CA GLY A 63 -1.88 3.33 19.47
C GLY A 63 -0.84 2.71 18.53
N TYR A 64 -1.02 2.84 17.21
CA TYR A 64 0.02 2.53 16.24
C TYR A 64 1.09 3.61 16.26
N LYS A 65 2.37 3.21 16.28
CA LYS A 65 3.47 4.18 16.28
C LYS A 65 3.43 5.09 15.06
N THR A 66 3.22 4.52 13.88
CA THR A 66 3.19 5.27 12.62
C THR A 66 2.26 4.57 11.62
N ILE A 67 1.38 5.34 10.98
CA ILE A 67 0.57 4.89 9.84
C ILE A 67 1.10 5.55 8.56
N SER A 68 0.98 4.85 7.44
CA SER A 68 1.41 5.38 6.13
C SER A 68 0.20 5.71 5.27
N VAL A 69 0.23 6.88 4.64
CA VAL A 69 -0.74 7.30 3.62
C VAL A 69 -0.12 7.03 2.26
N ASN A 70 -0.85 6.31 1.41
CA ASN A 70 -0.34 5.77 0.18
C ASN A 70 -1.31 6.04 -0.97
N GLU A 71 -0.79 6.11 -2.17
CA GLU A 71 -1.52 6.15 -3.42
C GLU A 71 -1.20 4.88 -4.22
N ARG A 72 -2.23 4.19 -4.72
CA ARG A 72 -2.06 3.03 -5.60
C ARG A 72 -1.45 3.46 -6.93
N VAL A 73 -0.41 2.76 -7.38
CA VAL A 73 0.28 3.03 -8.65
C VAL A 73 0.11 1.86 -9.61
N ALA A 74 0.51 0.65 -9.22
CA ALA A 74 0.47 -0.50 -10.10
C ALA A 74 0.17 -1.81 -9.35
N PHE A 75 -0.65 -2.65 -9.97
CA PHE A 75 -0.96 -4.01 -9.52
C PHE A 75 -0.18 -4.99 -10.36
N ILE A 76 0.59 -5.87 -9.72
CA ILE A 76 1.52 -6.77 -10.37
C ILE A 76 1.28 -8.20 -9.89
N MET A 77 1.18 -9.15 -10.82
CA MET A 77 1.00 -10.57 -10.52
C MET A 77 1.63 -11.40 -11.65
N ASP A 78 2.28 -12.50 -11.29
CA ASP A 78 2.96 -13.42 -12.21
C ASP A 78 3.94 -12.73 -13.18
N GLY A 79 4.56 -11.64 -12.72
CA GLY A 79 5.49 -10.83 -13.52
C GLY A 79 4.85 -9.79 -14.44
N GLU A 80 3.52 -9.73 -14.48
CA GLU A 80 2.79 -8.83 -15.36
C GLU A 80 2.14 -7.69 -14.58
N ILE A 81 2.13 -6.49 -15.17
CA ILE A 81 1.33 -5.37 -14.66
C ILE A 81 -0.12 -5.62 -15.08
N LEU A 82 -0.98 -5.95 -14.10
CA LEU A 82 -2.40 -6.20 -14.33
C LEU A 82 -3.19 -4.92 -14.52
N LYS A 83 -2.83 -3.86 -13.78
CA LYS A 83 -3.48 -2.55 -13.80
C LYS A 83 -2.48 -1.49 -13.36
N GLU A 84 -2.44 -0.39 -14.09
CA GLU A 84 -1.73 0.82 -13.68
C GLU A 84 -2.77 1.93 -13.46
N GLU A 85 -2.75 2.53 -12.28
CA GLU A 85 -3.54 3.72 -11.99
C GLU A 85 -2.76 4.91 -12.55
N MET A 86 -3.28 5.55 -13.60
CA MET A 86 -2.58 6.68 -14.25
C MET A 86 -2.23 7.75 -13.21
N GLU A 87 -0.98 8.22 -13.20
CA GLU A 87 -0.56 9.32 -12.33
C GLU A 87 -1.45 10.54 -12.60
N VAL A 88 -2.15 11.07 -11.58
CA VAL A 88 -2.90 12.32 -11.79
C VAL A 88 -1.85 13.40 -12.04
N PRO A 89 -1.99 14.24 -13.08
CA PRO A 89 -1.02 15.28 -13.38
C PRO A 89 -0.86 16.30 -12.24
N ASP A 90 -1.81 16.38 -11.30
CA ASP A 90 -1.78 17.35 -10.21
C ASP A 90 -1.14 16.81 -8.93
N GLN A 91 0.16 16.51 -9.02
CA GLN A 91 0.97 16.23 -7.83
C GLN A 91 0.92 17.37 -6.81
N ASN A 92 0.58 18.60 -7.23
CA ASN A 92 0.54 19.76 -6.35
C ASN A 92 -0.64 19.70 -5.37
N GLU A 93 -1.82 19.23 -5.81
CA GLU A 93 -2.98 19.06 -4.93
C GLU A 93 -2.66 18.10 -3.77
N THR A 94 -2.06 16.94 -4.05
CA THR A 94 -1.65 16.01 -2.98
C THR A 94 -0.56 16.58 -2.06
N ARG A 95 0.31 17.45 -2.59
CA ARG A 95 1.38 18.10 -1.81
C ARG A 95 0.86 19.20 -0.87
N GLU A 96 -0.25 19.85 -1.22
CA GLU A 96 -0.89 20.82 -0.34
C GLU A 96 -1.58 20.14 0.85
N ILE A 97 -2.13 18.95 0.61
CA ILE A 97 -2.83 18.14 1.62
C ILE A 97 -1.84 17.48 2.58
N PHE A 98 -0.78 16.85 2.05
CA PHE A 98 0.22 16.10 2.82
C PHE A 98 1.55 16.87 2.86
N LYS A 99 1.80 17.54 3.99
CA LYS A 99 2.90 18.51 4.14
C LYS A 99 4.24 17.88 4.54
N ASP A 100 4.20 16.72 5.20
CA ASP A 100 5.40 15.98 5.63
C ASP A 100 5.68 14.84 4.64
N ARG A 101 6.58 15.12 3.70
CA ARG A 101 6.85 14.23 2.57
C ARG A 101 7.65 13.02 3.01
N SER A 102 7.17 11.84 2.66
CA SER A 102 8.05 10.72 2.32
C SER A 102 8.02 10.54 0.81
N ASP A 103 8.88 11.28 0.09
CA ASP A 103 8.98 11.14 -1.36
C ASP A 103 9.56 9.76 -1.69
N GLY A 104 8.72 8.84 -2.16
CA GLY A 104 9.13 7.50 -2.54
C GLY A 104 7.98 6.55 -2.80
N TYR A 105 8.33 5.31 -3.07
CA TYR A 105 7.42 4.24 -3.44
C TYR A 105 7.61 3.05 -2.51
N THR A 106 6.54 2.33 -2.21
CA THR A 106 6.62 1.10 -1.43
C THR A 106 5.83 0.02 -2.12
N ILE A 107 6.15 -1.23 -1.84
CA ILE A 107 5.51 -2.39 -2.47
C ILE A 107 4.88 -3.20 -1.37
N TYR A 108 3.55 -3.32 -1.42
CA TYR A 108 2.79 -4.17 -0.52
C TYR A 108 2.47 -5.51 -1.18
N SER A 109 2.35 -6.56 -0.36
CA SER A 109 1.81 -7.86 -0.75
C SER A 109 0.46 -8.10 -0.11
N ASN A 110 -0.48 -8.68 -0.85
CA ASN A 110 -1.79 -9.07 -0.32
C ASN A 110 -1.72 -10.29 0.61
N THR A 111 -0.56 -10.93 0.69
CA THR A 111 -0.22 -12.04 1.58
C THR A 111 1.01 -11.68 2.42
N LYS A 112 1.15 -12.34 3.58
CA LYS A 112 2.38 -12.27 4.37
C LYS A 112 3.51 -13.00 3.65
N ILE A 113 4.58 -12.30 3.33
CA ILE A 113 5.80 -12.89 2.79
C ILE A 113 6.64 -13.39 3.97
N TYR A 114 7.04 -14.65 3.93
CA TYR A 114 7.88 -15.26 4.96
C TYR A 114 9.35 -15.01 4.67
N PHE A 115 10.05 -14.39 5.62
CA PHE A 115 11.47 -14.11 5.53
C PHE A 115 12.25 -15.05 6.41
N LYS A 116 12.75 -16.13 5.80
CA LYS A 116 13.49 -17.20 6.46
C LYS A 116 14.67 -16.71 7.31
N LYS A 117 15.35 -15.63 6.89
CA LYS A 117 16.51 -15.06 7.59
C LYS A 117 16.15 -14.46 8.96
N TYR A 118 14.94 -13.92 9.09
CA TYR A 118 14.48 -13.22 10.29
C TYR A 118 13.40 -14.00 11.05
N ASP A 119 13.00 -15.16 10.54
CA ASP A 119 11.86 -15.94 11.04
C ASP A 119 10.63 -15.05 11.28
N ALA A 120 10.33 -14.20 10.28
CA ALA A 120 9.32 -13.16 10.39
C ALA A 120 8.50 -13.07 9.11
N PHE A 121 7.31 -12.47 9.24
CA PHE A 121 6.44 -12.17 8.11
C PHE A 121 6.35 -10.68 7.89
N ALA A 122 6.40 -10.23 6.63
CA ALA A 122 6.09 -8.85 6.28
C ALA A 122 5.07 -8.77 5.16
N ASP A 123 4.37 -7.65 5.13
CA ASP A 123 3.41 -7.23 4.11
C ASP A 123 4.03 -6.24 3.12
N LYS A 124 5.30 -5.83 3.35
CA LYS A 124 6.08 -4.95 2.49
C LYS A 124 7.31 -5.67 1.94
N LEU A 125 7.72 -5.33 0.72
CA LEU A 125 9.02 -5.72 0.19
C LEU A 125 10.09 -4.68 0.53
N SER A 126 11.23 -5.17 0.99
CA SER A 126 12.42 -4.35 1.22
C SER A 126 13.34 -4.40 0.00
N LYS A 127 14.07 -3.30 -0.25
CA LYS A 127 15.16 -3.24 -1.24
C LYS A 127 16.26 -4.26 -0.95
N ASN A 128 16.51 -4.48 0.33
CA ASN A 128 17.65 -5.24 0.83
C ASN A 128 17.19 -6.24 1.88
N ASP A 129 18.11 -7.07 2.37
CA ASP A 129 17.82 -7.92 3.52
C ASP A 129 17.52 -7.13 4.81
N ASN A 130 17.70 -5.81 4.85
CA ASN A 130 17.39 -4.98 6.01
C ASN A 130 15.91 -4.59 6.05
N TRP A 131 15.34 -4.49 7.26
CA TRP A 131 13.90 -4.28 7.48
C TRP A 131 13.58 -2.94 8.14
N GLY A 132 14.43 -1.92 7.94
CA GLY A 132 14.10 -0.57 8.33
C GLY A 132 12.95 -0.03 7.49
N TYR A 133 12.15 0.88 8.06
CA TYR A 133 11.08 1.57 7.31
C TYR A 133 11.60 2.11 5.97
N TRP A 134 12.75 2.78 5.99
CA TRP A 134 13.39 3.36 4.81
C TRP A 134 13.90 2.33 3.79
N ASP A 135 14.20 1.10 4.21
CA ASP A 135 14.59 0.03 3.29
C ASP A 135 13.40 -0.45 2.45
N THR A 136 12.16 -0.17 2.88
CA THR A 136 10.93 -0.45 2.14
C THR A 136 10.48 0.70 1.23
N ILE A 137 11.24 1.81 1.18
CA ILE A 137 10.93 3.01 0.40
C ILE A 137 11.89 3.15 -0.78
N TRP A 138 11.39 2.94 -1.99
CA TRP A 138 12.03 3.10 -3.29
C TRP A 138 12.01 4.55 -3.75
N GLU A 139 13.12 5.06 -4.28
CA GLU A 139 13.21 6.45 -4.73
C GLU A 139 12.51 6.66 -6.08
N SER A 140 12.48 5.60 -6.91
CA SER A 140 11.92 5.62 -8.26
C SER A 140 10.75 4.66 -8.38
N LYS A 141 9.68 5.14 -9.05
CA LYS A 141 8.56 4.29 -9.50
C LYS A 141 9.07 3.10 -10.31
N GLN A 142 9.98 3.37 -11.25
CA GLN A 142 10.46 2.36 -12.18
C GLN A 142 11.19 1.23 -11.46
N ASP A 143 12.02 1.56 -10.47
CA ASP A 143 12.78 0.56 -9.70
C ASP A 143 11.84 -0.28 -8.84
N ALA A 144 10.85 0.35 -8.19
CA ALA A 144 9.84 -0.35 -7.41
C ALA A 144 9.02 -1.32 -8.29
N VAL A 145 8.60 -0.88 -9.48
CA VAL A 145 7.86 -1.71 -10.44
C VAL A 145 8.71 -2.87 -10.95
N ASN A 146 9.95 -2.62 -11.38
CA ASN A 146 10.86 -3.65 -11.87
C ASN A 146 11.15 -4.72 -10.80
N HIS A 147 11.33 -4.29 -9.56
CA HIS A 147 11.53 -5.20 -8.45
C HIS A 147 10.28 -6.04 -8.16
N ALA A 148 9.09 -5.40 -8.11
CA ALA A 148 7.83 -6.10 -7.92
C ALA A 148 7.58 -7.14 -9.03
N ILE A 149 7.86 -6.82 -10.29
CA ILE A 149 7.80 -7.78 -11.41
C ILE A 149 8.72 -8.97 -11.13
N THR A 150 9.99 -8.70 -10.84
CA THR A 150 11.00 -9.76 -10.60
C THR A 150 10.58 -10.69 -9.47
N VAL A 151 10.11 -10.13 -8.34
CA VAL A 151 9.65 -10.93 -7.19
C VAL A 151 8.39 -11.73 -7.56
N SER A 152 7.44 -11.12 -8.26
CA SER A 152 6.20 -11.78 -8.67
C SER A 152 6.44 -12.90 -9.68
N GLU A 153 7.45 -12.80 -10.53
CA GLU A 153 7.88 -13.88 -11.44
C GLU A 153 8.50 -15.07 -10.73
N GLN A 154 9.23 -14.82 -9.63
CA GLN A 154 9.90 -15.88 -8.87
C GLN A 154 8.92 -16.66 -7.99
N ASP A 155 7.88 -15.99 -7.48
CA ASP A 155 6.89 -16.55 -6.54
C ASP A 155 5.53 -16.77 -7.22
N ARG A 156 5.55 -17.32 -8.45
CA ARG A 156 4.37 -17.46 -9.33
C ARG A 156 3.16 -18.03 -8.59
N GLY A 157 2.04 -17.34 -8.70
CA GLY A 157 0.71 -17.82 -8.30
C GLY A 157 0.29 -17.53 -6.85
N LEU A 158 1.09 -16.84 -6.03
CA LEU A 158 0.73 -16.62 -4.61
C LEU A 158 0.48 -15.16 -4.21
N ASN A 159 1.15 -14.19 -4.84
CA ASN A 159 1.15 -12.82 -4.33
C ASN A 159 0.74 -11.81 -5.41
N LEU A 160 -0.37 -11.10 -5.15
CA LEU A 160 -0.66 -9.84 -5.82
C LEU A 160 0.14 -8.75 -5.12
N LEU A 161 1.02 -8.10 -5.86
CA LEU A 161 1.83 -6.99 -5.38
C LEU A 161 1.19 -5.67 -5.78
N LEU A 162 1.26 -4.69 -4.87
CA LEU A 162 0.75 -3.35 -5.07
C LEU A 162 1.88 -2.34 -4.85
N VAL A 163 2.36 -1.76 -5.94
CA VAL A 163 3.28 -0.62 -5.90
C VAL A 163 2.47 0.62 -5.57
N CYS A 164 2.98 1.41 -4.62
CA CYS A 164 2.33 2.61 -4.12
C CYS A 164 3.31 3.78 -4.07
N ARG A 165 2.83 4.99 -4.32
CA ARG A 165 3.53 6.21 -3.92
C ARG A 165 3.19 6.48 -2.46
N VAL A 166 4.19 6.77 -1.63
CA VAL A 166 3.95 7.18 -0.25
C VAL A 166 3.73 8.69 -0.24
N LEU A 167 2.66 9.13 0.40
CA LEU A 167 2.26 10.53 0.44
C LEU A 167 2.63 11.18 1.77
N ASP A 168 2.46 10.43 2.86
CA ASP A 168 2.68 10.90 4.22
C ASP A 168 2.94 9.71 5.15
N SER A 169 3.57 9.98 6.29
CA SER A 169 3.69 9.08 7.42
C SER A 169 3.35 9.83 8.70
N MET A 170 2.32 9.38 9.41
CA MET A 170 1.78 10.11 10.56
C MET A 170 1.87 9.27 11.82
N ASN A 171 2.24 9.89 12.94
CA ASN A 171 2.17 9.24 14.24
C ASN A 171 0.70 9.06 14.64
N TRP A 172 0.30 7.85 15.03
CA TRP A 172 -1.11 7.50 15.31
C TRP A 172 -1.34 7.16 16.78
N HIS A 173 -1.23 8.19 17.62
CA HIS A 173 -1.42 8.12 19.08
C HIS A 173 -2.63 8.91 19.54
#